data_AF-A0A7J3WPB4-F1
#
_entry.id   AF-A0A7J3WPB4-F1
#
_cell.length_a   1.000
_cell.length_b   1.000
_cell.length_c   1.000
_cell.angle_alpha   90.00
_cell.angle_beta   90.00
_cell.angle_gamma   90.00
#
_symmetry.space_group_name_H-M   'P 1'
#
loop_
_entity.id
_entity.type
_entity.pdbx_description
1 polymer ?
#
loop_
_entity_poly.entity_id
_entity_poly.type
_entity_poly.pdbx_seq_one_letter_code
_entity_poly.pdbx_strand_id
1 'polypeptide(L)'
;MGTTKPERVGQLKVGRYIVIDDEPCKIIAYSTSSPGKHGSAKAKLDAKGLFDHQKRSLIKPVDAKVPVPIIDKASAMVTAIMGNTVQIMDMTSYEYYELPI
;
A
#
# COMPACT_ATOMS: atom_id res chain seq x y z
N MET A 1 -0.37 8.36 -10.98
CA MET A 1 0.33 7.46 -10.05
C MET A 1 0.71 8.27 -8.82
N GLY A 2 0.31 7.83 -7.62
CA GLY A 2 0.63 8.56 -6.37
C GLY A 2 2.14 8.57 -6.06
N THR A 3 2.57 9.50 -5.22
CA THR A 3 3.97 9.60 -4.81
C THR A 3 4.39 8.35 -4.03
N THR A 4 5.57 7.82 -4.34
CA THR A 4 6.17 6.70 -3.60
C THR A 4 7.49 7.13 -2.99
N LYS A 5 7.92 6.41 -1.95
CA LYS A 5 9.27 6.52 -1.38
C LYS A 5 9.95 5.16 -1.37
N PRO A 6 11.27 5.09 -1.60
CA PRO A 6 12.00 3.84 -1.46
C PRO A 6 12.21 3.48 0.02
N GLU A 7 11.90 2.24 0.41
CA GLU A 7 12.12 1.72 1.76
C GLU A 7 12.77 0.33 1.70
N ARG A 8 13.59 -0.03 2.69
CA ARG A 8 14.20 -1.37 2.72
C ARG A 8 13.16 -2.41 3.12
N VAL A 9 13.18 -3.55 2.44
CA VAL A 9 12.29 -4.68 2.70
C VAL A 9 12.30 -5.09 4.18
N GLY A 10 13.48 -5.12 4.81
CA GLY A 10 13.64 -5.47 6.22
C GLY A 10 13.02 -4.50 7.23
N GLN A 11 12.61 -3.30 6.80
CA GLN A 11 11.95 -2.30 7.65
C GLN A 11 10.42 -2.37 7.56
N LEU A 12 9.89 -3.12 6.59
CA LEU A 12 8.46 -3.29 6.41
C LEU A 12 7.84 -4.11 7.54
N LYS A 13 6.57 -3.84 7.83
CA LYS A 13 5.80 -4.50 8.89
C LYS A 13 4.39 -4.84 8.41
N VAL A 14 3.79 -5.88 8.99
CA VAL A 14 2.37 -6.19 8.77
C VAL A 14 1.51 -4.96 9.12
N GLY A 15 0.52 -4.69 8.29
CA GLY A 15 -0.34 -3.51 8.39
C GLY A 15 0.19 -2.24 7.72
N ARG A 16 1.47 -2.21 7.32
CA ARG A 16 2.05 -1.15 6.47
C ARG A 16 1.77 -1.42 4.99
N TYR A 17 2.28 -0.55 4.12
CA TYR A 17 1.98 -0.56 2.69
C TYR A 17 3.23 -0.78 1.84
N ILE A 18 3.02 -1.30 0.64
CA ILE A 18 4.04 -1.54 -0.39
C ILE A 18 3.38 -1.44 -1.76
N VAL A 19 4.09 -1.01 -2.80
CA VAL A 19 3.60 -1.10 -4.19
C VAL A 19 4.11 -2.41 -4.81
N ILE A 20 3.22 -3.22 -5.36
CA ILE A 20 3.53 -4.45 -6.09
C ILE A 20 2.71 -4.46 -7.37
N ASP A 21 3.39 -4.61 -8.52
CA ASP A 21 2.77 -4.56 -9.86
C ASP A 21 1.92 -3.30 -10.07
N ASP A 22 2.50 -2.14 -9.72
CA ASP A 22 1.88 -0.80 -9.77
C ASP A 22 0.61 -0.61 -8.90
N GLU A 23 0.23 -1.60 -8.11
CA GLU A 23 -0.90 -1.53 -7.16
C GLU A 23 -0.40 -1.28 -5.73
N PRO A 24 -0.90 -0.23 -5.03
CA PRO A 24 -0.64 -0.05 -3.62
C PRO A 24 -1.35 -1.15 -2.83
N CYS A 25 -0.59 -1.87 -2.01
CA CYS A 25 -1.04 -3.02 -1.25
C CYS A 25 -0.82 -2.84 0.24
N LYS A 26 -1.72 -3.39 1.07
CA LYS A 26 -1.52 -3.55 2.51
C LYS A 26 -0.83 -4.89 2.80
N ILE A 27 0.25 -4.86 3.56
CA ILE A 27 0.99 -6.06 3.97
C ILE A 27 0.16 -6.82 5.00
N ILE A 28 -0.15 -8.09 4.71
CA ILE A 28 -0.96 -8.97 5.56
C ILE A 28 -0.11 -10.05 6.25
N ALA A 29 1.04 -10.41 5.68
CA ALA A 29 2.00 -11.30 6.32
C ALA A 29 3.43 -10.89 5.97
N TYR A 30 4.34 -11.14 6.92
CA TYR A 30 5.77 -10.90 6.77
C TYR A 30 6.54 -12.00 7.49
N SER A 31 7.50 -12.62 6.81
CA SER A 31 8.42 -13.58 7.42
C SER A 31 9.82 -13.42 6.85
N THR A 32 10.83 -13.76 7.66
CA THR A 32 12.24 -13.76 7.25
C THR A 32 12.80 -15.16 7.34
N SER A 33 13.71 -15.46 6.43
CA SER A 33 14.53 -16.67 6.46
C SER A 33 15.93 -16.34 6.97
N SER A 34 16.51 -17.25 7.75
CA SER A 34 17.89 -17.11 8.16
C SER A 34 18.81 -17.13 6.93
N PRO A 35 19.87 -16.30 6.91
CA PRO A 35 20.86 -16.36 5.86
C PRO A 35 21.52 -17.75 5.83
N GLY A 36 21.67 -18.32 4.63
CA GLY A 36 22.52 -19.51 4.46
C GLY A 36 24.00 -19.19 4.73
N LYS A 37 24.89 -20.19 4.61
CA LYS A 37 26.33 -20.05 4.90
C LYS A 37 27.02 -18.81 4.31
N HIS A 38 26.55 -18.30 3.16
CA HIS A 38 27.07 -17.10 2.50
C HIS A 38 25.95 -16.16 2.00
N GLY A 39 24.72 -16.30 2.50
CA GLY A 39 23.56 -15.60 1.96
C GLY A 39 23.15 -14.37 2.76
N SER A 40 22.38 -13.47 2.14
CA SER A 40 21.60 -12.46 2.87
C SER A 40 20.28 -13.06 3.33
N ALA A 41 19.75 -12.58 4.47
CA ALA A 41 18.39 -12.92 4.88
C ALA A 41 17.39 -12.51 3.80
N LYS A 42 16.45 -13.40 3.46
CA LYS A 42 15.35 -13.09 2.53
C LYS A 42 14.08 -12.89 3.33
N ALA A 43 13.31 -11.86 2.99
CA ALA A 43 11.96 -11.68 3.47
C ALA A 43 10.95 -12.19 2.44
N LYS A 44 9.88 -12.81 2.91
CA LYS A 44 8.65 -13.06 2.17
C LYS A 44 7.57 -12.14 2.72
N LEU A 45 6.93 -11.41 1.82
CA LEU A 45 5.78 -10.55 2.09
C LEU A 45 4.57 -11.11 1.36
N ASP A 46 3.44 -11.21 2.03
CA ASP A 46 2.15 -11.35 1.38
C ASP A 46 1.34 -10.07 1.63
N ALA A 47 0.71 -9.55 0.59
CA ALA A 47 -0.01 -8.28 0.60
C ALA A 47 -1.33 -8.39 -0.16
N LYS A 48 -2.27 -7.48 0.13
CA LYS A 48 -3.56 -7.37 -0.56
C LYS A 48 -3.70 -5.98 -1.16
N GLY A 49 -4.05 -5.89 -2.44
CA GLY A 49 -4.30 -4.61 -3.13
C GLY A 49 -5.40 -3.80 -2.44
N LEU A 50 -5.20 -2.48 -2.38
CA LEU A 50 -6.13 -1.58 -1.73
C LEU A 50 -7.39 -1.38 -2.57
N PHE A 51 -7.25 -1.33 -3.90
CA PHE A 51 -8.36 -1.07 -4.81
C PHE A 51 -8.85 -2.34 -5.48
N ASP A 52 -7.93 -3.18 -5.97
CA ASP A 52 -8.30 -4.39 -6.70
C ASP A 52 -8.56 -5.63 -5.82
N HIS A 53 -8.22 -5.53 -4.53
CA HIS A 53 -8.34 -6.60 -3.53
C HIS A 53 -7.60 -7.91 -3.86
N GLN A 54 -6.73 -7.93 -4.86
CA GLN A 54 -5.97 -9.11 -5.25
C GLN A 54 -4.83 -9.38 -4.27
N LYS A 55 -4.55 -10.67 -4.01
CA LYS A 55 -3.41 -11.09 -3.18
C LYS A 55 -2.15 -11.14 -4.01
N ARG A 56 -1.06 -10.60 -3.48
CA ARG A 56 0.28 -10.59 -4.11
C ARG A 56 1.32 -11.05 -3.12
N SER A 57 2.38 -11.70 -3.62
CA SER A 57 3.49 -12.19 -2.80
C SER A 57 4.82 -11.72 -3.39
N LEU A 58 5.75 -11.31 -2.52
CA LEU A 58 7.07 -10.82 -2.90
C LEU A 58 8.14 -11.48 -2.04
N ILE A 59 9.20 -12.01 -2.67
CA ILE A 59 10.40 -12.48 -1.97
C ILE A 59 11.59 -11.64 -2.42
N LYS A 60 12.25 -10.97 -1.49
CA LYS A 60 13.42 -10.12 -1.74
C LYS A 60 14.43 -10.20 -0.59
N PRO A 61 15.72 -9.95 -0.84
CA PRO A 61 16.69 -9.69 0.22
C PRO A 61 16.22 -8.57 1.16
N VAL A 62 16.49 -8.67 2.46
CA VAL A 62 16.03 -7.68 3.46
C VAL A 62 16.63 -6.27 3.23
N ASP A 63 17.77 -6.18 2.55
CA ASP A 63 18.47 -4.95 2.22
C ASP A 63 17.99 -4.31 0.90
N ALA A 64 17.24 -5.04 0.09
CA ALA A 64 16.64 -4.53 -1.14
C ALA A 64 15.67 -3.38 -0.84
N LYS A 65 15.65 -2.39 -1.74
CA LYS A 65 14.70 -1.27 -1.67
C LYS A 65 13.46 -1.59 -2.50
N VAL A 66 12.29 -1.23 -1.97
CA VAL A 66 10.99 -1.37 -2.63
C VAL A 66 10.21 -0.06 -2.53
N PRO A 67 9.32 0.24 -3.49
CA PRO A 67 8.44 1.39 -3.42
C PRO A 67 7.37 1.21 -2.33
N VAL A 68 7.23 2.22 -1.48
CA VAL A 68 6.16 2.34 -0.48
C VAL A 68 5.28 3.53 -0.89
N PRO A 69 3.96 3.37 -1.00
CA PRO A 69 3.08 4.47 -1.35
C PRO A 69 3.01 5.48 -0.20
N ILE A 70 3.00 6.76 -0.53
CA ILE A 70 2.64 7.82 0.40
C ILE A 70 1.11 7.89 0.42
N ILE A 71 0.52 7.74 1.61
CA ILE A 71 -0.92 7.74 1.80
C ILE A 71 -1.29 8.92 2.69
N ASP A 72 -1.94 9.90 2.07
CA ASP A 72 -2.53 11.02 2.77
C ASP A 72 -3.93 10.64 3.24
N LYS A 73 -4.23 10.97 4.49
CA LYS A 73 -5.55 10.73 5.10
C LYS A 73 -6.16 12.08 5.42
N ALA A 74 -7.34 12.31 4.87
CA ALA A 74 -8.12 13.50 5.11
C ALA A 74 -9.54 13.13 5.54
N SER A 75 -10.22 14.08 6.19
CA SER A 75 -11.64 14.00 6.48
C SER A 75 -12.41 14.71 5.37
N ALA A 76 -13.47 14.07 4.88
CA ALA A 76 -14.35 14.64 3.87
C ALA A 76 -15.81 14.54 4.32
N MET A 77 -16.64 15.47 3.85
CA MET A 77 -18.09 15.46 4.07
C MET A 77 -18.79 14.86 2.85
N VAL A 78 -19.74 13.96 3.07
CA VAL A 78 -20.60 13.45 2.00
C VAL A 78 -21.60 14.54 1.60
N THR A 79 -21.60 14.92 0.33
CA THR A 79 -22.47 15.99 -0.19
C THR A 79 -23.67 15.42 -0.94
N ALA A 80 -23.48 14.34 -1.69
CA ALA A 80 -24.54 13.66 -2.40
C ALA A 80 -24.21 12.18 -2.63
N ILE A 81 -25.25 11.36 -2.76
CA ILE A 81 -25.16 9.96 -3.19
C ILE A 81 -25.98 9.85 -4.48
N MET A 82 -25.34 9.44 -5.57
CA MET A 82 -25.93 9.40 -6.91
C MET A 82 -25.77 8.01 -7.51
N GLY A 83 -26.70 7.11 -7.18
CA GLY A 83 -26.65 5.73 -7.64
C GLY A 83 -25.42 5.00 -7.11
N ASN A 84 -24.44 4.74 -7.98
CA ASN A 84 -23.20 4.03 -7.64
C ASN A 84 -21.98 4.95 -7.44
N THR A 85 -22.20 6.26 -7.33
CA THR A 85 -21.15 7.22 -6.98
C THR A 85 -21.53 8.02 -5.73
N VAL A 86 -20.51 8.36 -4.95
CA VAL A 86 -20.60 9.29 -3.83
C VAL A 86 -19.82 10.55 -4.20
N GLN A 87 -20.47 11.70 -4.02
CA GLN A 87 -19.78 12.98 -4.05
C GLN A 87 -19.37 13.34 -2.63
N ILE A 88 -18.11 13.69 -2.46
CA ILE A 88 -17.54 14.13 -1.19
C ILE A 88 -16.85 15.49 -1.37
N MET A 89 -16.79 16.28 -0.30
CA MET A 89 -16.04 17.53 -0.24
C MET A 89 -14.93 17.39 0.80
N ASP A 90 -13.69 17.67 0.42
CA ASP A 90 -12.57 17.71 1.35
C ASP A 90 -12.75 18.88 2.33
N MET A 91 -12.60 18.64 3.63
CA MET A 91 -12.85 19.66 4.66
C MET A 91 -11.70 20.67 4.83
N THR A 92 -10.57 20.44 4.18
CA THR A 92 -9.38 21.29 4.20
C THR A 92 -9.29 22.12 2.93
N SER A 93 -9.40 21.51 1.75
CA SER A 93 -9.30 22.21 0.47
C SER A 93 -10.64 22.73 -0.06
N TYR A 94 -11.77 22.25 0.48
CA TYR A 94 -13.12 22.51 -0.02
C TYR A 94 -13.36 22.03 -1.46
N GLU A 95 -12.50 21.17 -1.99
CA GLU A 95 -12.66 20.58 -3.32
C GLU A 95 -13.65 19.42 -3.28
N TYR A 96 -14.40 19.27 -4.38
CA TYR A 96 -15.34 18.17 -4.57
C TYR A 96 -14.69 17.02 -5.33
N TYR A 97 -14.92 15.80 -4.87
CA TYR A 97 -14.47 14.57 -5.48
C TYR A 97 -15.65 13.63 -5.69
N GLU A 98 -15.63 12.88 -6.79
CA GLU A 98 -16.62 11.83 -7.07
C GLU A 98 -15.92 10.47 -7.06
N LEU A 99 -16.44 9.55 -6.25
CA LEU A 99 -15.87 8.23 -6.07
C LEU A 99 -16.93 7.15 -6.30
N PRO A 100 -16.58 6.00 -6.89
CA PRO A 100 -17.48 4.86 -6.94
C PRO A 100 -17.71 4.29 -5.53
N ILE A 101 -18.92 3.79 -5.29
CA ILE A 101 -19.30 3.01 -4.10
C ILE A 101 -19.22 1.52 -4.43
#